data_AF-A0A960YFF1-F1
#
_entry.id   AF-A0A960YFF1-F1
#
_cell.length_a   1.000
_cell.length_b   1.000
_cell.length_c   1.000
_cell.angle_alpha   90.00
_cell.angle_beta   90.00
_cell.angle_gamma   90.00
#
_symmetry.space_group_name_H-M   'P 1'
#
loop_
_entity.id
_entity.type
_entity.pdbx_description
1 polymer ?
#
loop_
_entity_poly.entity_id
_entity_poly.type
_entity_poly.pdbx_seq_one_letter_code
_entity_poly.pdbx_strand_id
1 'polypeptide(L)'
;MKKLLILILSFLFTVSAFAQSKGGKKGPVQRKTQSRVMEISINQNKLEKQDNTYVYSPDQGRMTQHYTYYVFPADNLLKIVGKKNLKKDFKVKVIIEKTTSKTSKPSDPNMPQPDGGFRHTYNYCRAIKLISVE
;
A
#
# COMPACT_ATOMS: atom_id res chain seq x y z
N MET A 1 -48.90 42.91 15.45
CA MET A 1 -49.84 42.70 14.33
C MET A 1 -49.69 43.83 13.31
N LYS A 2 -49.03 43.58 12.18
CA LYS A 2 -49.06 44.44 10.98
C LYS A 2 -49.09 43.51 9.77
N LYS A 3 -50.15 43.63 8.97
CA LYS A 3 -50.38 42.98 7.67
C LYS A 3 -49.85 43.90 6.56
N LEU A 4 -49.19 43.34 5.54
CA LEU A 4 -49.21 43.73 4.11
C LEU A 4 -48.20 42.80 3.40
N LEU A 5 -48.55 41.78 2.60
CA LEU A 5 -49.38 41.63 1.39
C LEU A 5 -48.70 42.14 0.09
N ILE A 6 -48.47 41.17 -0.83
CA ILE A 6 -48.21 41.21 -2.30
C ILE A 6 -46.83 41.82 -2.73
N LEU A 7 -46.07 41.38 -3.75
CA LEU A 7 -46.39 40.78 -5.05
C LEU A 7 -45.16 40.15 -5.73
N ILE A 8 -45.47 39.19 -6.59
CA ILE A 8 -44.65 38.36 -7.49
C ILE A 8 -43.70 39.18 -8.38
N LEU A 9 -42.47 38.68 -8.59
CA LEU A 9 -41.81 38.83 -9.90
C LEU A 9 -40.84 37.68 -10.19
N SER A 10 -41.25 36.84 -11.14
CA SER A 10 -40.44 35.86 -11.85
C SER A 10 -39.29 36.53 -12.61
N PHE A 11 -38.08 35.99 -12.49
CA PHE A 11 -37.03 36.21 -13.50
C PHE A 11 -36.23 34.92 -13.70
N LEU A 12 -36.49 34.25 -14.83
CA LEU A 12 -35.59 33.26 -15.39
C LEU A 12 -34.32 33.99 -15.85
N PHE A 13 -33.17 33.62 -15.28
CA PHE A 13 -31.88 33.82 -15.94
C PHE A 13 -31.29 32.45 -16.25
N THR A 14 -31.52 32.00 -17.48
CA THR A 14 -30.65 31.03 -18.15
C THR A 14 -29.32 31.71 -18.43
N VAL A 15 -28.27 31.27 -17.75
CA VAL A 15 -26.88 31.53 -18.15
C VAL A 15 -26.25 30.20 -18.52
N SER A 16 -26.30 29.89 -19.80
CA SER A 16 -25.40 28.94 -20.45
C SER A 16 -24.01 29.58 -20.48
N ALA A 17 -23.12 29.13 -19.58
CA ALA A 17 -21.70 29.44 -19.64
C ALA A 17 -20.92 28.13 -19.77
N PHE A 18 -20.46 27.90 -20.99
CA PHE A 18 -19.44 26.93 -21.36
C PHE A 18 -18.16 27.24 -20.56
N ALA A 19 -17.72 26.32 -19.71
CA ALA A 19 -16.46 26.44 -18.99
C ALA A 19 -15.63 25.17 -19.14
N GLN A 20 -14.39 25.39 -19.57
CA GLN A 20 -13.37 24.44 -19.99
C GLN A 20 -12.97 23.42 -18.92
N SER A 21 -12.49 22.28 -19.42
CA SER A 21 -11.38 21.46 -18.89
C SER A 21 -11.35 21.24 -17.38
N LYS A 22 -11.77 20.04 -16.98
CA LYS A 22 -11.14 19.36 -15.84
C LYS A 22 -10.62 18.01 -16.30
N GLY A 23 -9.34 18.00 -16.65
CA GLY A 23 -8.51 16.81 -16.58
C GLY A 23 -8.73 16.16 -15.21
N GLY A 24 -9.45 15.05 -15.21
CA GLY A 24 -9.72 14.28 -14.02
C GLY A 24 -8.39 13.80 -13.44
N LYS A 25 -7.89 14.49 -12.41
CA LYS A 25 -6.96 13.91 -11.46
C LYS A 25 -7.70 12.71 -10.87
N LYS A 26 -7.43 11.51 -11.42
CA LYS A 26 -7.78 10.26 -10.79
C LYS A 26 -7.12 10.31 -9.41
N GLY A 27 -7.93 10.56 -8.38
CA GLY A 27 -7.49 10.41 -7.00
C GLY A 27 -6.87 9.02 -6.83
N PRO A 28 -6.01 8.83 -5.81
CA PRO A 28 -5.41 7.53 -5.55
C PRO A 28 -6.53 6.49 -5.48
N VAL A 29 -6.56 5.57 -6.43
CA VAL A 29 -7.52 4.46 -6.44
C VAL A 29 -7.16 3.58 -5.25
N GLN A 30 -7.76 3.84 -4.09
CA GLN A 30 -7.78 2.91 -2.98
C GLN A 30 -8.63 1.72 -3.40
N ARG A 31 -8.03 0.77 -4.13
CA ARG A 31 -8.60 -0.57 -4.26
C ARG A 31 -8.68 -1.15 -2.86
N LYS A 32 -9.90 -1.22 -2.30
CA LYS A 32 -10.19 -2.05 -1.11
C LYS A 32 -9.73 -3.46 -1.45
N THR A 33 -8.57 -3.84 -0.92
CA THR A 33 -7.98 -5.16 -1.15
C THR A 33 -8.74 -6.10 -0.22
N GLN A 34 -9.48 -7.05 -0.79
CA GLN A 34 -10.05 -8.14 -0.01
C GLN A 34 -8.93 -8.83 0.74
N SER A 35 -9.08 -9.01 2.05
CA SER A 35 -8.10 -9.62 2.93
C SER A 35 -7.76 -11.02 2.41
N ARG A 36 -6.54 -11.21 1.89
CA ARG A 36 -6.08 -12.52 1.40
C ARG A 36 -5.24 -13.20 2.47
N VAL A 37 -5.59 -14.45 2.79
CA VAL A 37 -4.79 -15.32 3.65
C VAL A 37 -3.77 -16.06 2.78
N MET A 38 -2.50 -16.07 3.19
CA MET A 38 -1.45 -16.81 2.48
C MET A 38 -0.38 -17.31 3.44
N GLU A 39 0.44 -18.24 2.98
CA GLU A 39 1.63 -18.71 3.68
C GLU A 39 2.88 -18.12 3.04
N ILE A 40 3.80 -17.64 3.85
CA ILE A 40 5.05 -17.02 3.41
C ILE A 40 6.21 -17.73 4.10
N SER A 41 7.16 -18.23 3.30
CA SER A 41 8.47 -18.66 3.79
C SER A 41 9.39 -17.45 3.87
N ILE A 42 9.85 -17.15 5.08
CA ILE A 42 10.70 -16.00 5.40
C ILE A 42 12.11 -16.51 5.65
N ASN A 43 13.04 -16.04 4.81
CA ASN A 43 14.47 -16.18 5.05
C ASN A 43 14.93 -15.07 5.99
N GLN A 44 15.60 -15.42 7.10
CA GLN A 44 15.97 -14.44 8.12
C GLN A 44 16.95 -13.38 7.58
N ASN A 45 17.83 -13.74 6.64
CA ASN A 45 18.81 -12.80 6.10
C ASN A 45 18.17 -11.69 5.24
N LYS A 46 16.90 -11.84 4.89
CA LYS A 46 16.10 -10.88 4.10
C LYS A 46 14.98 -10.25 4.92
N LEU A 47 15.00 -10.47 6.24
CA LEU A 47 14.03 -9.94 7.19
C LEU A 47 14.74 -8.89 8.05
N GLU A 48 14.40 -7.63 7.84
CA GLU A 48 15.04 -6.52 8.54
C GLU A 48 14.07 -5.88 9.53
N LYS A 49 14.56 -5.54 10.72
CA LYS A 49 13.79 -4.74 11.67
C LYS A 49 13.95 -3.26 11.32
N GLN A 50 12.83 -2.58 11.07
CA GLN A 50 12.77 -1.14 10.81
C GLN A 50 11.76 -0.51 11.77
N ASP A 51 12.23 0.31 12.71
CA ASP A 51 11.44 0.91 13.79
C ASP A 51 10.55 -0.13 14.52
N ASN A 52 9.22 0.04 14.41
CA ASN A 52 8.22 -0.85 14.99
C ASN A 52 7.68 -1.90 13.99
N THR A 53 8.45 -2.22 12.96
CA THR A 53 8.08 -3.20 11.94
C THR A 53 9.23 -4.17 11.62
N TYR A 54 8.88 -5.33 11.09
CA TYR A 54 9.79 -6.17 10.33
C TYR A 54 9.41 -6.11 8.85
N VAL A 55 10.41 -5.92 7.99
CA VAL A 55 10.25 -5.85 6.55
C VAL A 55 10.96 -7.04 5.94
N TYR A 56 10.19 -7.93 5.32
CA TYR A 56 10.73 -9.04 4.53
C TYR A 56 10.77 -8.65 3.05
N SER A 57 11.94 -8.77 2.43
CA SER A 57 12.13 -8.50 0.99
C SER A 57 12.70 -9.74 0.28
N PRO A 58 11.88 -10.63 -0.32
CA PRO A 58 12.38 -11.81 -1.01
C PRO A 58 13.32 -11.47 -2.18
N ASP A 59 13.13 -10.30 -2.78
CA ASP A 59 13.90 -9.80 -3.93
C ASP A 59 15.20 -9.06 -3.52
N GLN A 60 15.51 -8.99 -2.22
CA GLN A 60 16.72 -8.33 -1.74
C GLN A 60 17.98 -8.89 -2.41
N GLY A 61 18.83 -7.98 -2.89
CA GLY A 61 20.06 -8.29 -3.61
C GLY A 61 19.89 -8.63 -5.10
N ARG A 62 18.66 -8.53 -5.65
CA ARG A 62 18.39 -8.77 -7.08
C ARG A 62 17.90 -7.50 -7.75
N MET A 63 18.46 -7.16 -8.91
CA MET A 63 17.93 -6.08 -9.74
C MET A 63 16.71 -6.59 -10.51
N THR A 64 15.53 -6.09 -10.17
CA THR A 64 14.24 -6.46 -10.78
C THR A 64 13.41 -5.20 -11.06
N GLN A 65 12.53 -5.25 -12.06
CA GLN A 65 11.55 -4.18 -12.29
C GLN A 65 10.50 -4.11 -11.18
N HIS A 66 10.21 -5.24 -10.52
CA HIS A 66 9.16 -5.37 -9.51
C HIS A 66 9.76 -5.89 -8.20
N TYR A 67 9.77 -5.06 -7.17
CA TYR A 67 10.19 -5.42 -5.81
C TYR A 67 8.98 -5.66 -4.93
N THR A 68 8.95 -6.78 -4.24
CA THR A 68 7.90 -7.11 -3.26
C THR A 68 8.44 -6.98 -1.84
N TYR A 69 7.64 -6.38 -0.96
CA TYR A 69 7.93 -6.23 0.46
C TYR A 69 6.72 -6.72 1.27
N TYR A 70 7.00 -7.44 2.36
CA TYR A 70 6.00 -7.82 3.35
C TYR A 70 6.33 -7.13 4.67
N VAL A 71 5.45 -6.25 5.11
CA VAL A 71 5.65 -5.38 6.28
C VAL A 71 4.79 -5.90 7.42
N PHE A 72 5.42 -6.27 8.52
CA PHE A 72 4.75 -6.80 9.71
C PHE A 72 4.92 -5.84 10.88
N PRO A 73 3.88 -5.50 11.64
CA PRO A 73 4.05 -4.86 12.94
C PRO A 73 4.92 -5.75 13.85
N ALA A 74 5.92 -5.16 14.49
CA ALA A 74 6.91 -5.91 15.27
C ALA A 74 6.26 -6.73 16.37
N ASP A 75 5.34 -6.12 17.11
CA ASP A 75 4.62 -6.75 18.22
C ASP A 75 3.79 -7.95 17.75
N ASN A 76 3.15 -7.83 16.58
CA ASN A 76 2.37 -8.91 16.00
C ASN A 76 3.25 -10.08 15.57
N LEU A 77 4.32 -9.83 14.81
CA LEU A 77 5.19 -10.91 14.34
C LEU A 77 5.92 -11.59 15.52
N LEU A 78 6.40 -10.81 16.48
CA LEU A 78 7.05 -11.33 17.68
C LEU A 78 6.13 -12.20 18.52
N LYS A 79 4.85 -11.82 18.66
CA LYS A 79 3.85 -12.61 19.39
C LYS A 79 3.60 -13.97 18.73
N ILE A 80 3.58 -14.02 17.40
CA ILE A 80 3.24 -15.24 16.64
C ILE A 80 4.45 -16.14 16.44
N VAL A 81 5.62 -15.57 16.09
CA VAL A 81 6.83 -16.33 15.72
C VAL A 81 7.74 -16.54 16.92
N GLY A 82 7.86 -15.54 17.80
CA GLY A 82 8.77 -15.56 18.95
C GLY A 82 10.18 -15.08 18.60
N LYS A 83 10.81 -14.34 19.53
CA LYS A 83 12.15 -13.74 19.36
C LYS A 83 13.24 -14.74 18.94
N LYS A 84 13.19 -15.96 19.47
CA LYS A 84 14.19 -17.00 19.17
C LYS A 84 14.10 -17.49 17.73
N ASN A 85 12.89 -17.58 17.19
CA ASN A 85 12.64 -18.13 15.85
C ASN A 85 12.86 -17.09 14.74
N LEU A 86 12.83 -15.79 15.05
CA LEU A 86 13.19 -14.74 14.07
C LEU A 86 14.66 -14.77 13.63
N LYS A 87 15.52 -15.53 14.33
CA LYS A 87 16.93 -15.73 13.96
C LYS A 87 17.13 -16.94 13.02
N LYS A 88 16.05 -17.58 12.60
CA LYS A 88 16.02 -18.77 11.75
C LYS A 88 15.10 -18.53 10.58
N ASP A 89 15.19 -19.36 9.57
CA ASP A 89 14.20 -19.36 8.50
C ASP A 89 12.89 -19.94 9.06
N PHE A 90 11.75 -19.41 8.63
CA PHE A 90 10.45 -19.87 9.13
C PHE A 90 9.34 -19.65 8.13
N LYS A 91 8.28 -20.47 8.25
CA LYS A 91 7.06 -20.32 7.46
C LYS A 91 5.94 -19.78 8.35
N VAL A 92 5.26 -18.75 7.90
CA VAL A 92 4.18 -18.08 8.64
C VAL A 92 2.94 -17.91 7.78
N LYS A 93 1.77 -18.13 8.35
CA LYS A 93 0.47 -17.83 7.75
C LYS A 93 0.05 -16.41 8.13
N VAL A 94 -0.31 -15.62 7.12
CA VAL A 94 -0.53 -14.17 7.23
C VAL A 94 -1.83 -13.76 6.55
N ILE A 95 -2.40 -12.63 6.96
CA ILE A 95 -3.39 -11.87 6.20
C ILE A 95 -2.69 -10.65 5.62
N ILE A 96 -2.87 -10.39 4.32
CA ILE A 96 -2.55 -9.09 3.72
C ILE A 96 -3.74 -8.15 3.99
N GLU A 97 -3.52 -7.14 4.82
CA GLU A 97 -4.54 -6.18 5.22
C GLU A 97 -4.61 -5.00 4.24
N LYS A 98 -3.47 -4.63 3.67
CA LYS A 98 -3.35 -3.52 2.73
C LYS A 98 -2.18 -3.75 1.80
N THR A 99 -2.37 -3.42 0.52
CA THR A 99 -1.26 -3.35 -0.44
C THR A 99 -1.13 -1.91 -0.94
N THR A 100 0.09 -1.41 -0.98
CA THR A 100 0.43 -0.13 -1.61
C THR A 100 1.57 -0.33 -2.59
N SER A 101 1.60 0.46 -3.67
CA SER A 101 2.71 0.44 -4.60
C SER A 101 3.24 1.85 -4.82
N LYS A 102 4.56 1.97 -4.96
CA LYS A 102 5.25 3.19 -5.37
C LYS A 102 6.13 2.88 -6.56
N THR A 103 6.30 3.84 -7.45
CA THR A 103 7.26 3.76 -8.55
C THR A 103 8.38 4.75 -8.29
N SER A 104 9.61 4.30 -8.46
CA SER A 104 10.81 5.14 -8.38
C SER A 104 11.54 5.12 -9.72
N LYS A 105 12.23 6.21 -10.02
CA LYS A 105 13.22 6.28 -11.09
C LYS A 105 14.59 6.43 -10.44
N PRO A 106 15.65 5.84 -11.00
CA PRO A 106 17.00 6.10 -10.52
C PRO A 106 17.31 7.60 -10.65
N SER A 107 18.09 8.10 -9.70
CA SER A 107 18.52 9.50 -9.70
C SER A 107 19.48 9.80 -10.85
N ASP A 108 20.28 8.81 -11.26
CA ASP A 108 21.12 8.86 -12.45
C ASP A 108 20.30 8.46 -13.70
N PRO A 109 20.12 9.37 -14.68
CA PRO A 109 19.38 9.07 -15.91
C PRO A 109 20.07 8.04 -16.82
N ASN A 110 21.38 7.81 -16.66
CA ASN A 110 22.14 6.86 -17.46
C ASN A 110 22.15 5.44 -16.87
N MET A 111 21.61 5.26 -15.66
CA MET A 111 21.51 3.95 -15.05
C MET A 111 20.47 3.10 -15.81
N PRO A 112 20.77 1.83 -16.14
CA PRO A 112 19.80 0.92 -16.74
C PRO A 112 18.53 0.87 -15.90
N GLN A 113 17.38 1.13 -16.52
CA GLN A 113 16.08 1.04 -15.85
C GLN A 113 15.03 0.46 -16.79
N PRO A 114 14.03 -0.25 -16.24
CA PRO A 114 12.89 -0.70 -17.00
C PRO A 114 12.00 0.49 -17.42
N ASP A 115 11.28 0.32 -18.52
CA ASP A 115 10.27 1.28 -18.95
C ASP A 115 9.23 1.50 -17.84
N GLY A 116 9.07 2.76 -17.43
CA GLY A 116 8.19 3.15 -16.33
C GLY A 116 8.82 3.11 -14.93
N GLY A 117 10.11 2.77 -14.80
CA GLY A 117 10.84 2.78 -13.53
C GLY A 117 10.62 1.53 -12.66
N PHE A 118 11.24 1.52 -11.49
CA PHE A 118 11.17 0.40 -10.54
C PHE A 118 9.89 0.48 -9.71
N ARG A 119 9.11 -0.61 -9.70
CA ARG A 119 7.88 -0.69 -8.90
C ARG A 119 8.16 -1.40 -7.59
N HIS A 120 7.88 -0.72 -6.48
CA HIS A 120 7.95 -1.26 -5.13
C HIS A 120 6.54 -1.52 -4.61
N THR A 121 6.22 -2.77 -4.28
CA THR A 121 4.92 -3.17 -3.74
C THR A 121 5.06 -3.60 -2.29
N TYR A 122 4.36 -2.90 -1.39
CA TYR A 122 4.35 -3.14 0.04
C TYR A 122 3.03 -3.80 0.45
N ASN A 123 3.12 -5.03 0.93
CA ASN A 123 2.01 -5.77 1.52
C ASN A 123 2.11 -5.64 3.04
N TYR A 124 1.18 -4.90 3.63
CA TYR A 124 1.07 -4.79 5.08
C TYR A 124 0.34 -6.01 5.60
N CYS A 125 1.03 -6.77 6.44
CA CYS A 125 0.68 -8.11 6.83
C CYS A 125 0.45 -8.21 8.33
N ARG A 126 -0.56 -9.01 8.69
CA ARG A 126 -0.75 -9.51 10.04
C ARG A 126 -0.46 -11.00 10.07
N ALA A 127 0.54 -11.40 10.84
CA ALA A 127 0.84 -12.79 11.14
C ALA A 127 -0.29 -13.39 11.99
N ILE A 128 -0.67 -14.62 11.67
CA ILE A 128 -1.75 -15.35 12.34
C ILE A 128 -1.24 -16.61 13.01
N LYS A 129 -0.33 -17.35 12.33
CA LYS A 129 0.16 -18.64 12.82
C LYS A 129 1.56 -18.95 12.28
N LEU A 130 2.47 -19.33 13.17
CA LEU A 130 3.74 -19.98 12.80
C LEU A 130 3.45 -21.40 12.31
N ILE A 131 3.95 -21.74 11.12
CA ILE A 131 3.74 -23.04 10.48
C ILE A 131 4.94 -23.96 10.75
N SER A 132 6.16 -23.48 10.52
CA SER A 132 7.41 -24.22 10.74
C SER A 132 8.57 -23.27 11.00
N VAL A 133 9.65 -23.81 11.57
CA VAL A 133 10.96 -23.16 11.73
C VAL A 133 11.99 -24.12 11.16
N GLU A 134 12.92 -23.59 10.37
CA GLU A 134 13.95 -24.33 9.63
C GLU A 134 15.34 -24.09 10.24
#